data_AF-A0A7Z9GXV2-F1
#
_entry.id   AF-A0A7Z9GXV2-F1
#
_cell.length_a   1.000
_cell.length_b   1.000
_cell.length_c   1.000
_cell.angle_alpha   90.00
_cell.angle_beta   90.00
_cell.angle_gamma   90.00
#
_symmetry.space_group_name_H-M   'P 1'
#
loop_
_entity.id
_entity.type
_entity.pdbx_description
1 polymer ?
#
loop_
_entity_poly.entity_id
_entity_poly.type
_entity_poly.pdbx_seq_one_letter_code
_entity_poly.pdbx_strand_id
1 'polypeptide(L)'
;MTFHATTILTVRHQGQVAIGGDGQVTLGSAVMKADASKIRRMLDGQVLCGFAGTSADAFALMERFEAKLLEYPGNMPRAAIELAKEWRTDRALRRLEALMAVVDCKDTLLLSGTGDVIQPTDGIVGIGSGGNYALAAARSLVRHTQLGAAEVVKKSLEIAAEIDIYTNNNITVEEIEE
;
A
#
# COMPACT_ATOMS: atom_id res chain seq x y z
N MET A 1 24.16 1.49 -1.77
CA MET A 1 23.42 0.71 -2.78
C MET A 1 21.95 1.05 -2.59
N THR A 2 21.26 1.45 -3.66
CA THR A 2 19.87 1.93 -3.59
C THR A 2 18.92 0.80 -3.93
N PHE A 3 17.93 0.56 -3.06
CA PHE A 3 16.82 -0.35 -3.32
C PHE A 3 15.65 0.44 -3.90
N HIS A 4 15.05 -0.08 -4.97
CA HIS A 4 13.79 0.42 -5.49
C HIS A 4 12.66 -0.51 -5.01
N ALA A 5 11.59 0.09 -4.49
CA ALA A 5 10.48 -0.62 -3.92
C ALA A 5 9.42 -0.93 -5.00
N THR A 6 8.80 -2.10 -4.88
CA THR A 6 7.55 -2.45 -5.57
C THR A 6 6.54 -1.32 -5.47
N THR A 7 5.73 -1.18 -6.51
CA THR A 7 4.59 -0.30 -6.58
C THR A 7 3.38 -0.95 -5.95
N ILE A 8 2.70 -0.20 -5.10
CA ILE A 8 1.44 -0.61 -4.46
C ILE A 8 0.39 0.45 -4.77
N LEU A 9 -0.82 0.02 -5.10
CA LEU A 9 -1.96 0.88 -5.34
C LEU A 9 -3.17 0.31 -4.60
N THR A 10 -3.90 1.17 -3.89
CA THR A 10 -5.24 0.85 -3.39
C THR A 10 -6.26 1.80 -3.97
N VAL A 11 -7.44 1.26 -4.28
CA VAL A 11 -8.59 1.99 -4.82
C VAL A 11 -9.83 1.58 -4.04
N ARG A 12 -10.52 2.58 -3.49
CA ARG A 12 -11.89 2.44 -2.99
C ARG A 12 -12.85 3.00 -4.03
N HIS A 13 -13.73 2.17 -4.57
CA HIS A 13 -14.66 2.56 -5.61
C HIS A 13 -15.96 1.76 -5.51
N GLN A 14 -17.11 2.43 -5.65
CA GLN A 14 -18.44 1.79 -5.65
C GLN A 14 -18.71 0.86 -4.46
N GLY A 15 -18.28 1.24 -3.26
CA GLY A 15 -18.46 0.43 -2.05
C GLY A 15 -17.44 -0.70 -1.88
N GLN A 16 -16.62 -0.98 -2.89
CA GLN A 16 -15.57 -1.99 -2.85
C GLN A 16 -14.21 -1.36 -2.60
N VAL A 17 -13.27 -2.16 -2.08
CA VAL A 17 -11.88 -1.77 -1.90
C VAL A 17 -10.95 -2.89 -2.36
N ALA A 18 -9.97 -2.50 -3.18
CA ALA A 18 -8.95 -3.39 -3.68
C ALA A 18 -7.57 -2.77 -3.44
N ILE A 19 -6.60 -3.62 -3.14
CA ILE A 19 -5.18 -3.27 -3.11
C ILE A 19 -4.43 -4.19 -4.06
N GLY A 20 -3.45 -3.65 -4.76
CA GLY A 20 -2.62 -4.42 -5.67
C GLY A 20 -1.20 -3.91 -5.68
N GLY A 21 -0.33 -4.74 -6.23
CA GLY A 21 1.08 -4.42 -6.32
C GLY A 21 1.81 -5.28 -7.33
N ASP A 22 2.92 -4.75 -7.83
CA ASP A 22 3.82 -5.50 -8.70
C ASP A 22 4.85 -6.30 -7.89
N GLY A 23 5.60 -7.15 -8.60
CA GLY A 23 6.57 -8.05 -8.00
C GLY A 23 8.03 -7.64 -8.10
N GLN A 24 8.36 -6.51 -8.73
CA GLN A 24 9.74 -6.16 -9.02
C GLN A 24 10.48 -5.61 -7.80
N VAL A 25 11.60 -6.25 -7.47
CA VAL A 25 12.59 -5.74 -6.50
C VAL A 25 13.88 -5.49 -7.25
N THR A 26 14.32 -4.23 -7.28
CA THR A 26 15.53 -3.81 -7.99
C THR A 26 16.58 -3.32 -7.02
N LEU A 27 17.82 -3.81 -7.16
CA LEU A 27 18.99 -3.34 -6.43
C LEU A 27 19.97 -2.67 -7.40
N GLY A 28 20.15 -1.37 -7.28
CA GLY A 28 20.90 -0.59 -8.28
C GLY A 28 20.24 -0.74 -9.66
N SER A 29 20.96 -1.34 -10.60
CA SER A 29 20.49 -1.57 -11.98
C SER A 29 20.04 -3.02 -12.26
N ALA A 30 20.02 -3.89 -11.24
CA ALA A 30 19.69 -5.30 -11.41
C ALA A 30 18.35 -5.66 -10.77
N VAL A 31 17.49 -6.35 -11.52
CA VAL A 31 16.27 -6.97 -10.99
C VAL A 31 16.67 -8.20 -10.17
N MET A 32 16.41 -8.16 -8.87
CA MET A 32 16.76 -9.22 -7.91
C MET A 32 15.64 -10.26 -7.76
N LYS A 33 14.38 -9.80 -7.84
CA LYS A 33 13.18 -10.63 -7.78
C LYS A 33 12.09 -9.99 -8.63
N ALA A 34 11.28 -10.79 -9.30
CA ALA A 34 10.21 -10.31 -10.19
C ALA A 34 8.80 -10.64 -9.68
N ASP A 35 8.68 -11.38 -8.58
CA ASP A 35 7.46 -11.97 -8.02
C ASP A 35 7.37 -11.75 -6.51
N ALA A 36 7.84 -10.60 -6.01
CA ALA A 36 7.59 -10.23 -4.63
C ALA A 36 6.09 -9.97 -4.40
N SER A 37 5.58 -10.33 -3.23
CA SER A 37 4.27 -9.88 -2.77
C SER A 37 4.46 -9.12 -1.46
N LYS A 38 4.15 -7.82 -1.49
CA LYS A 38 4.22 -6.91 -0.34
C LYS A 38 2.84 -6.47 0.15
N ILE A 39 1.82 -7.27 -0.18
CA ILE A 39 0.46 -7.13 0.33
C ILE A 39 0.25 -8.22 1.37
N ARG A 40 -0.32 -7.84 2.51
CA ARG A 40 -0.64 -8.75 3.62
C ARG A 40 -2.06 -8.51 4.10
N ARG A 41 -2.74 -9.62 4.37
CA ARG A 41 -4.00 -9.65 5.13
C ARG A 41 -3.68 -9.61 6.62
N MET A 42 -4.43 -8.82 7.37
CA MET A 42 -4.32 -8.62 8.80
C MET A 42 -5.71 -8.70 9.44
N LEU A 43 -5.79 -8.93 10.76
CA LEU A 43 -7.06 -9.12 11.49
C LEU A 43 -8.02 -10.08 10.77
N ASP A 44 -7.57 -11.31 10.52
CA ASP A 44 -8.35 -12.36 9.86
C ASP A 44 -8.94 -11.92 8.49
N GLY A 45 -8.25 -11.03 7.79
CA GLY A 45 -8.63 -10.57 6.45
C GLY A 45 -9.48 -9.30 6.42
N GLN A 46 -9.83 -8.72 7.57
CA GLN A 46 -10.59 -7.47 7.66
C GLN A 46 -9.79 -6.24 7.23
N VAL A 47 -8.47 -6.32 7.27
CA VAL A 47 -7.55 -5.24 6.89
C VAL A 47 -6.54 -5.75 5.87
N LEU A 48 -6.31 -4.97 4.82
CA LEU A 48 -5.21 -5.20 3.89
C LEU A 48 -4.14 -4.13 4.08
N CYS A 49 -2.88 -4.55 4.11
CA CYS A 49 -1.72 -3.68 4.23
C CYS A 49 -0.78 -3.92 3.05
N GLY A 50 -0.45 -2.87 2.33
CA GLY A 50 0.61 -2.83 1.33
C GLY A 50 1.76 -1.95 1.78
N PHE A 51 2.99 -2.36 1.46
CA PHE A 51 4.19 -1.70 1.97
C PHE A 51 5.22 -1.40 0.88
N ALA A 52 5.77 -0.18 0.91
CA ALA A 52 6.92 0.22 0.10
C ALA A 52 8.13 0.49 1.01
N GLY A 53 9.13 -0.41 0.94
CA GLY A 53 10.35 -0.36 1.74
C GLY A 53 11.01 -1.74 1.87
N THR A 54 11.89 -1.90 2.84
CA THR A 54 12.56 -3.20 3.12
C THR A 54 11.61 -4.18 3.81
N SER A 55 11.81 -5.48 3.62
CA SER A 55 10.95 -6.50 4.24
C SER A 55 11.02 -6.48 5.77
N ALA A 56 12.19 -6.20 6.35
CA ALA A 56 12.37 -6.16 7.80
C ALA A 56 11.54 -5.04 8.44
N ASP A 57 11.57 -3.85 7.81
CA ASP A 57 10.79 -2.69 8.25
C ASP A 57 9.29 -2.97 8.14
N ALA A 58 8.88 -3.62 7.06
CA ALA A 58 7.49 -4.02 6.82
C ALA A 58 6.96 -4.90 7.95
N PHE A 59 7.68 -5.98 8.28
CA PHE A 59 7.24 -6.91 9.33
C PHE A 59 7.16 -6.22 10.70
N ALA A 60 8.16 -5.41 11.05
CA ALA A 60 8.19 -4.71 12.33
C ALA A 60 7.02 -3.72 12.49
N LEU A 61 6.63 -3.03 11.42
CA LEU A 61 5.52 -2.08 11.44
C LEU A 61 4.17 -2.76 11.37
N MET A 62 4.02 -3.82 10.57
CA MET A 62 2.78 -4.60 10.48
C MET A 62 2.44 -5.28 11.81
N GLU A 63 3.41 -5.90 12.48
CA GLU A 63 3.20 -6.54 13.79
C GLU A 63 2.68 -5.54 14.84
N ARG A 64 3.27 -4.33 14.86
CA ARG A 64 2.82 -3.24 15.74
C ARG A 64 1.45 -2.72 15.33
N PHE A 65 1.20 -2.57 14.04
CA PHE A 65 -0.09 -2.12 13.56
C PHE A 65 -1.19 -3.11 13.93
N GLU A 66 -0.94 -4.41 13.81
CA GLU A 66 -1.87 -5.46 14.23
C GLU A 66 -2.17 -5.38 15.74
N ALA A 67 -1.15 -5.16 16.57
CA ALA A 67 -1.35 -4.90 17.99
C ALA A 67 -2.23 -3.65 18.23
N LYS A 68 -2.03 -2.56 17.47
CA LYS A 68 -2.89 -1.36 17.57
C LYS A 68 -4.32 -1.61 17.08
N LEU A 69 -4.50 -2.42 16.05
CA LEU A 69 -5.83 -2.81 15.58
C LEU A 69 -6.59 -3.64 16.64
N LEU A 70 -5.88 -4.51 17.37
CA LEU A 70 -6.45 -5.26 18.50
C LEU A 70 -6.75 -4.37 19.72
N GLU A 71 -5.92 -3.36 20.00
CA GLU A 71 -6.15 -2.37 21.06
C GLU A 71 -7.36 -1.46 20.75
N TYR A 72 -7.62 -1.16 19.48
CA TYR A 72 -8.69 -0.26 19.02
C TYR A 72 -9.62 -0.95 17.99
N PRO A 73 -10.43 -1.95 18.39
CA PRO A 73 -11.24 -2.73 17.47
C PRO A 73 -12.22 -1.86 16.66
N GLY A 74 -12.24 -2.08 15.33
CA GLY A 74 -13.15 -1.39 14.42
C GLY A 74 -12.85 0.10 14.19
N ASN A 75 -11.70 0.59 14.66
CA ASN A 75 -11.27 1.97 14.47
C ASN A 75 -9.85 2.02 13.90
N MET A 76 -9.72 1.63 12.63
CA MET A 76 -8.44 1.66 11.90
C MET A 76 -7.78 3.06 11.92
N PRO A 77 -8.51 4.19 11.74
CA PRO A 77 -7.90 5.51 11.85
C PRO A 77 -7.24 5.77 13.22
N ARG A 78 -7.87 5.33 14.31
CA ARG A 78 -7.28 5.46 15.64
C ARG A 78 -6.04 4.59 15.78
N ALA A 79 -6.10 3.34 15.36
CA ALA A 79 -4.95 2.44 15.39
C ALA A 79 -3.76 3.01 14.58
N ALA A 80 -4.05 3.60 13.42
CA ALA A 80 -3.04 4.22 12.55
C ALA A 80 -2.39 5.45 13.21
N ILE A 81 -3.18 6.30 13.88
CA ILE A 81 -2.67 7.46 14.62
C ILE A 81 -1.77 7.02 15.78
N GLU A 82 -2.15 5.99 16.53
CA GLU A 82 -1.34 5.49 17.64
C GLU A 82 -0.04 4.83 17.14
N LEU A 83 -0.09 4.09 16.03
CA LEU A 83 1.13 3.59 15.38
C LEU A 83 2.02 4.74 14.91
N ALA A 84 1.47 5.76 14.25
CA ALA A 84 2.26 6.90 13.77
C ALA A 84 2.97 7.65 14.91
N LYS A 85 2.31 7.78 16.08
CA LYS A 85 2.93 8.32 17.30
C LYS A 85 4.07 7.44 17.80
N GLU A 86 3.87 6.11 17.84
CA GLU A 86 4.92 5.16 18.24
C GLU A 86 6.10 5.21 17.26
N TRP A 87 5.82 5.16 15.97
CA TRP A 87 6.81 5.22 14.89
C TRP A 87 7.67 6.49 15.02
N ARG A 88 7.06 7.63 15.33
CA ARG A 88 7.78 8.90 15.52
C ARG A 88 8.54 9.00 16.84
N THR A 89 8.15 8.28 17.89
CA THR A 89 8.81 8.38 19.20
C THR A 89 9.90 7.33 19.40
N ASP A 90 9.75 6.14 18.82
CA ASP A 90 10.73 5.07 18.89
C ASP A 90 12.02 5.43 18.14
N ARG A 91 13.18 5.10 18.73
CA ARG A 91 14.50 5.44 18.17
C ARG A 91 14.86 4.57 16.97
N ALA A 92 14.43 3.32 16.96
CA ALA A 92 14.65 2.39 15.86
C ALA A 92 13.69 2.67 14.71
N LEU A 93 12.39 2.87 15.00
CA LEU A 93 11.37 3.02 13.95
C LEU A 93 11.51 4.32 13.15
N ARG A 94 11.93 5.44 13.76
CA ARG A 94 12.11 6.72 13.05
C ARG A 94 13.09 6.69 11.87
N ARG A 95 13.95 5.67 11.81
CA ARG A 95 14.93 5.50 10.73
C ARG A 95 14.37 4.75 9.53
N LEU A 96 13.17 4.22 9.63
CA LEU A 96 12.53 3.48 8.56
C LEU A 96 11.98 4.48 7.53
N GLU A 97 12.45 4.37 6.29
CA GLU A 97 12.02 5.21 5.16
C GLU A 97 10.78 4.67 4.46
N ALA A 98 9.96 3.94 5.20
CA ALA A 98 8.89 3.16 4.65
C ALA A 98 7.56 3.92 4.52
N LEU A 99 6.75 3.51 3.55
CA LEU A 99 5.36 3.90 3.42
C LEU A 99 4.45 2.67 3.54
N MET A 100 3.32 2.84 4.22
CA MET A 100 2.27 1.83 4.39
C MET A 100 0.96 2.35 3.83
N ALA A 101 0.33 1.59 2.93
CA ALA A 101 -1.06 1.80 2.54
C ALA A 101 -1.91 0.73 3.25
N VAL A 102 -2.83 1.16 4.11
CA VAL A 102 -3.69 0.26 4.88
C VAL A 102 -5.16 0.56 4.59
N VAL A 103 -5.94 -0.48 4.40
CA VAL A 103 -7.36 -0.38 4.05
C VAL A 103 -8.20 -1.39 4.81
N ASP A 104 -9.39 -0.98 5.23
CA ASP A 104 -10.46 -1.85 5.75
C ASP A 104 -11.75 -1.63 4.93
N CYS A 105 -12.92 -2.08 5.39
CA CYS A 105 -14.17 -1.83 4.67
C CYS A 105 -14.62 -0.35 4.63
N LYS A 106 -14.07 0.53 5.48
CA LYS A 106 -14.50 1.93 5.66
C LYS A 106 -13.45 2.95 5.22
N ASP A 107 -12.21 2.74 5.61
CA ASP A 107 -11.14 3.72 5.56
C ASP A 107 -9.99 3.26 4.65
N THR A 108 -9.30 4.23 4.07
CA THR A 108 -8.10 4.04 3.26
C THR A 108 -7.07 5.03 3.74
N LEU A 109 -5.94 4.54 4.28
CA LEU A 109 -4.96 5.37 4.97
C LEU A 109 -3.56 5.13 4.41
N LEU A 110 -2.80 6.21 4.26
CA LEU A 110 -1.37 6.22 4.03
C LEU A 110 -0.66 6.59 5.33
N LEU A 111 0.28 5.77 5.77
CA LEU A 111 1.15 6.03 6.91
C LEU A 111 2.61 6.16 6.44
N SER A 112 3.34 7.06 7.08
CA SER A 112 4.77 7.29 6.80
C SER A 112 5.61 7.36 8.08
N GLY A 113 6.92 7.12 7.93
CA GLY A 113 7.88 7.22 9.03
C GLY A 113 8.09 8.63 9.61
N THR A 114 7.55 9.67 8.97
CA THR A 114 7.46 11.02 9.53
C THR A 114 6.38 11.14 10.60
N GLY A 115 5.54 10.12 10.76
CA GLY A 115 4.41 10.11 11.69
C GLY A 115 3.14 10.72 11.09
N ASP A 116 3.04 10.79 9.76
CA ASP A 116 1.85 11.29 9.08
C ASP A 116 0.85 10.15 8.85
N VAL A 117 -0.44 10.47 9.02
CA VAL A 117 -1.57 9.61 8.67
C VAL A 117 -2.45 10.40 7.71
N ILE A 118 -2.57 9.93 6.48
CA ILE A 118 -3.24 10.65 5.40
C ILE A 118 -4.38 9.79 4.86
N GLN A 119 -5.59 10.34 4.88
CA GLN A 119 -6.77 9.75 4.23
C GLN A 119 -7.07 10.54 2.96
N PRO A 120 -6.91 9.96 1.75
CA PRO A 120 -7.23 10.66 0.52
C PRO A 120 -8.74 10.81 0.36
N THR A 121 -9.18 11.98 -0.14
CA THR A 121 -10.61 12.26 -0.35
C THR A 121 -11.23 11.46 -1.49
N ASP A 122 -10.42 10.98 -2.43
CA ASP A 122 -10.85 10.14 -3.55
C ASP A 122 -10.74 8.64 -3.26
N GLY A 123 -10.24 8.25 -2.07
CA GLY A 123 -10.08 6.85 -1.69
C GLY A 123 -8.99 6.10 -2.46
N ILE A 124 -8.04 6.80 -3.09
CA ILE A 124 -6.96 6.20 -3.88
C ILE A 124 -5.59 6.55 -3.29
N VAL A 125 -4.76 5.54 -3.03
CA VAL A 125 -3.36 5.72 -2.58
C VAL A 125 -2.44 4.90 -3.46
N GLY A 126 -1.41 5.54 -4.01
CA GLY A 126 -0.29 4.87 -4.67
C GLY A 126 1.02 5.13 -3.91
N ILE A 127 1.81 4.09 -3.66
CA ILE A 127 3.14 4.16 -3.03
C ILE A 127 4.16 3.31 -3.82
N GLY A 128 5.45 3.48 -3.53
CA GLY A 128 6.53 2.78 -4.23
C GLY A 128 6.98 3.47 -5.50
N SER A 129 7.86 2.82 -6.27
CA SER A 129 8.57 3.44 -7.40
C SER A 129 7.63 3.99 -8.49
N GLY A 130 6.63 3.21 -8.88
CA GLY A 130 5.62 3.58 -9.87
C GLY A 130 4.33 4.15 -9.30
N GLY A 131 4.29 4.46 -7.99
CA GLY A 131 3.06 4.83 -7.28
C GLY A 131 2.32 6.03 -7.90
N ASN A 132 3.07 7.03 -8.38
CA ASN A 132 2.47 8.21 -9.00
C ASN A 132 1.84 7.92 -10.37
N TYR A 133 2.43 7.02 -11.17
CA TYR A 133 1.87 6.62 -12.46
C TYR A 133 0.59 5.82 -12.26
N ALA A 134 0.62 4.85 -11.34
CA ALA A 134 -0.53 4.06 -10.96
C ALA A 134 -1.67 4.94 -10.40
N LEU A 135 -1.34 5.91 -9.54
CA LEU A 135 -2.29 6.86 -8.97
C LEU A 135 -2.97 7.72 -10.05
N ALA A 136 -2.20 8.24 -11.01
CA ALA A 136 -2.74 9.04 -12.11
C ALA A 136 -3.67 8.21 -13.01
N ALA A 137 -3.27 6.98 -13.35
CA ALA A 137 -4.07 6.05 -14.12
C ALA A 137 -5.39 5.70 -13.40
N ALA A 138 -5.32 5.34 -12.12
CA ALA A 138 -6.49 4.97 -11.31
C ALA A 138 -7.51 6.11 -11.23
N ARG A 139 -7.05 7.34 -10.99
CA ARG A 139 -7.91 8.53 -10.96
C ARG A 139 -8.61 8.78 -12.29
N SER A 140 -7.94 8.52 -13.41
CA SER A 140 -8.55 8.64 -14.74
C SER A 140 -9.60 7.56 -14.94
N LEU A 141 -9.27 6.30 -14.67
CA LEU A 141 -10.17 5.15 -14.84
C LEU A 141 -11.43 5.27 -13.99
N VAL A 142 -11.31 5.67 -12.72
CA VAL A 142 -12.44 5.89 -11.81
C VAL A 142 -13.41 6.97 -12.33
N ARG A 143 -12.91 7.98 -13.04
CA ARG A 143 -13.74 9.10 -13.54
C ARG A 143 -14.41 8.80 -14.88
N HIS A 144 -13.86 7.88 -15.66
CA HIS A 144 -14.18 7.75 -17.08
C HIS A 144 -14.58 6.33 -17.51
N THR A 145 -14.68 5.39 -16.58
CA THR A 145 -15.05 4.00 -16.86
C THR A 145 -16.08 3.47 -15.86
N GLN A 146 -16.56 2.25 -16.08
CA GLN A 146 -17.47 1.53 -15.18
C GLN A 146 -16.78 0.35 -14.48
N LEU A 147 -15.44 0.36 -14.44
CA LEU A 147 -14.64 -0.73 -13.89
C LEU A 147 -14.81 -0.85 -12.37
N GLY A 148 -14.78 -2.08 -11.87
CA GLY A 148 -14.74 -2.35 -10.43
C GLY A 148 -13.40 -1.97 -9.79
N ALA A 149 -13.33 -1.94 -8.46
CA ALA A 149 -12.13 -1.52 -7.73
C ALA A 149 -10.89 -2.36 -8.11
N ALA A 150 -10.99 -3.70 -8.12
CA ALA A 150 -9.88 -4.57 -8.51
C ALA A 150 -9.45 -4.40 -9.96
N GLU A 151 -10.39 -4.19 -10.89
CA GLU A 151 -10.07 -3.96 -12.29
C GLU A 151 -9.31 -2.64 -12.49
N VAL A 152 -9.73 -1.58 -11.78
CA VAL A 152 -9.03 -0.29 -11.78
C VAL A 152 -7.61 -0.48 -11.24
N VAL A 153 -7.45 -1.17 -10.11
CA VAL A 153 -6.12 -1.42 -9.53
C VAL A 153 -5.23 -2.16 -10.52
N LYS A 154 -5.71 -3.27 -11.09
CA LYS A 154 -4.96 -4.08 -12.05
C LYS A 154 -4.50 -3.26 -13.25
N LYS A 155 -5.43 -2.59 -13.94
CA LYS A 155 -5.11 -1.80 -15.14
C LYS A 155 -4.19 -0.62 -14.84
N SER A 156 -4.33 -0.01 -13.68
CA SER A 156 -3.47 1.12 -13.28
C SER A 156 -2.03 0.69 -13.02
N LEU A 157 -1.84 -0.51 -12.44
CA LEU A 157 -0.52 -1.10 -12.24
C LEU A 157 0.09 -1.57 -13.56
N GLU A 158 -0.71 -2.12 -14.49
CA GLU A 158 -0.27 -2.44 -15.85
C GLU A 158 0.25 -1.19 -16.56
N ILE A 159 -0.49 -0.06 -16.50
CA ILE A 159 -0.04 1.23 -17.05
C ILE A 159 1.24 1.72 -16.36
N ALA A 160 1.35 1.55 -15.04
CA ALA A 160 2.57 1.93 -14.34
C ALA A 160 3.78 1.10 -14.79
N ALA A 161 3.61 -0.20 -15.05
CA ALA A 161 4.66 -1.09 -15.54
C ALA A 161 5.11 -0.78 -16.99
N GLU A 162 4.26 -0.16 -17.79
CA GLU A 162 4.61 0.32 -19.14
C GLU A 162 5.50 1.58 -19.11
N ILE A 163 5.53 2.30 -17.97
CA ILE A 163 6.18 3.62 -17.84
C ILE A 163 7.39 3.55 -16.90
N ASP A 164 7.22 2.97 -15.71
CA ASP A 164 8.22 2.92 -14.65
C ASP A 164 9.13 1.71 -14.80
N ILE A 165 10.43 1.95 -14.98
CA ILE A 165 11.44 0.89 -15.13
C ILE A 165 11.62 0.00 -13.87
N TYR A 166 11.04 0.40 -12.73
CA TYR A 166 11.09 -0.33 -11.46
C TYR A 166 9.77 -1.05 -11.13
N THR A 167 8.79 -1.05 -12.03
CA THR A 167 7.49 -1.70 -11.87
C THR A 167 7.29 -2.72 -12.99
N ASN A 168 6.85 -3.94 -12.69
CA ASN A 168 6.61 -4.97 -13.71
C ASN A 168 5.15 -5.41 -13.83
N ASN A 169 4.90 -6.28 -14.80
CA ASN A 169 3.57 -6.84 -15.08
C ASN A 169 3.21 -8.05 -14.20
N ASN A 170 4.02 -8.40 -13.19
CA ASN A 170 3.68 -9.47 -12.26
C ASN A 170 2.85 -8.91 -11.11
N ILE A 171 1.56 -8.70 -11.40
CA ILE A 171 0.65 -7.96 -10.56
C ILE A 171 -0.21 -8.92 -9.74
N THR A 172 -0.25 -8.69 -8.43
CA THR A 172 -1.19 -9.32 -7.49
C THR A 172 -2.24 -8.30 -7.08
N VAL A 173 -3.50 -8.71 -6.98
CA VAL A 173 -4.61 -7.88 -6.50
C VAL A 173 -5.37 -8.66 -5.43
N GLU A 174 -5.66 -8.00 -4.32
CA GLU A 174 -6.41 -8.51 -3.19
C GLU A 174 -7.60 -7.59 -2.91
N GLU A 175 -8.74 -8.19 -2.57
CA GLU A 175 -9.98 -7.50 -2.19
C GLU A 175 -10.38 -7.86 -0.76
N ILE A 176 -11.10 -6.94 -0.11
CA ILE A 176 -11.80 -7.24 1.14
C ILE A 176 -13.19 -7.74 0.73
N GLU A 177 -13.46 -9.01 1.04
CA GLU A 177 -14.78 -9.60 0.88
C GLU A 177 -15.71 -9.06 1.98
N GLU A 178 -16.97 -8.77 1.63
CA GLU A 178 -18.02 -8.35 2.58
C GLU A 178 -18.43 -9.47 3.56
#